data_AF-A0A1C4DPB6-F1
#
_entry.id   AF-A0A1C4DPB6-F1
#
_cell.length_a   1.000
_cell.length_b   1.000
_cell.length_c   1.000
_cell.angle_alpha   90.00
_cell.angle_beta   90.00
_cell.angle_gamma   90.00
#
_symmetry.space_group_name_H-M   'P 1'
#
loop_
_entity.id
_entity.type
_entity.pdbx_description
1 polymer ?
#
loop_
_entity_poly.entity_id
_entity_poly.type
_entity_poly.pdbx_seq_one_letter_code
_entity_poly.pdbx_strand_id
1 'polypeptide(L)'
;MTLKSVNVLSVVNSKSKISTQIIDGKEHIVINDVVPIVDDIVMNGIFYPADEINKSYMTLNDNLMPLDHPRINNEHVSALNPQAINNFYIGAWGRNVRKSNDKVLMCSSSNLI
;
A
#
# COMPACT_ATOMS: atom_id res chain seq x y z
N MET A 1 14.66 -3.08 -45.97
CA MET A 1 14.15 -2.54 -44.70
C MET A 1 15.10 -2.97 -43.59
N THR A 2 15.66 -2.04 -42.83
CA THR A 2 16.64 -2.35 -41.78
C THR A 2 15.93 -2.40 -40.43
N LEU A 3 15.93 -3.54 -39.77
CA LEU A 3 15.31 -3.69 -38.44
C LEU A 3 16.20 -2.98 -37.41
N LYS A 4 15.63 -1.98 -36.72
CA LYS A 4 16.25 -1.35 -35.55
C LYS A 4 15.78 -2.09 -34.30
N SER A 5 16.70 -2.74 -33.62
CA SER A 5 16.48 -3.31 -32.29
C SER A 5 16.79 -2.25 -31.22
N VAL A 6 15.87 -2.08 -30.27
CA VAL A 6 16.07 -1.24 -29.08
C VAL A 6 16.12 -2.17 -27.86
N ASN A 7 17.20 -2.09 -27.09
CA ASN A 7 17.27 -2.73 -25.78
C ASN A 7 16.83 -1.71 -24.72
N VAL A 8 15.71 -1.99 -24.05
CA VAL A 8 15.22 -1.18 -22.94
C VAL A 8 15.61 -1.88 -21.64
N LEU A 9 16.43 -1.21 -20.83
CA LEU A 9 16.75 -1.63 -19.47
C LEU A 9 15.91 -0.80 -18.49
N SER A 10 14.98 -1.45 -17.78
CA SER A 10 14.25 -0.82 -16.68
C SER A 10 14.91 -1.20 -15.36
N VAL A 11 15.50 -0.22 -14.68
CA VAL A 11 16.13 -0.40 -13.36
C VAL A 11 15.24 0.24 -12.30
N VAL A 12 14.81 -0.53 -11.30
CA VAL A 12 14.08 0.00 -10.14
C VAL A 12 15.10 0.55 -9.15
N ASN A 13 15.08 1.87 -8.92
CA ASN A 13 15.85 2.46 -7.82
C ASN A 13 15.13 2.17 -6.48
N SER A 14 15.21 0.92 -6.03
CA SER A 14 14.53 0.43 -4.82
C SER A 14 15.18 0.91 -3.52
N LYS A 15 16.46 1.29 -3.56
CA LYS A 15 17.26 1.65 -2.37
C LYS A 15 16.75 2.91 -1.65
N SER A 16 16.06 3.82 -2.32
CA SER A 16 15.60 5.07 -1.68
C SER A 16 14.29 4.91 -0.92
N LYS A 17 13.49 3.86 -1.20
CA LYS A 17 12.14 3.71 -0.65
C LYS A 17 11.94 2.43 0.14
N ILE A 18 12.68 1.37 -0.14
CA ILE A 18 12.59 0.10 0.59
C ILE A 18 13.77 0.02 1.55
N SER A 19 13.49 -0.16 2.84
CA SER A 19 14.51 -0.34 3.87
C SER A 19 14.10 -1.37 4.89
N THR A 20 15.09 -1.96 5.56
CA THR A 20 14.89 -2.79 6.73
C THR A 20 14.99 -1.90 7.97
N GLN A 21 14.01 -1.99 8.88
CA GLN A 21 13.99 -1.22 10.13
C GLN A 21 13.59 -2.11 11.31
N ILE A 22 14.11 -1.81 12.50
CA ILE A 22 13.67 -2.45 13.74
C ILE A 22 12.48 -1.67 14.29
N ILE A 23 11.33 -2.33 14.38
CA ILE A 23 10.08 -1.78 14.90
C ILE A 23 9.59 -2.73 15.99
N ASP A 24 9.32 -2.20 17.18
CA ASP A 24 8.84 -2.97 18.34
C ASP A 24 9.73 -4.20 18.66
N GLY A 25 11.04 -4.04 18.46
CA GLY A 25 12.05 -5.09 18.70
C GLY A 25 12.13 -6.17 17.62
N LYS A 26 11.40 -6.06 16.52
CA LYS A 26 11.44 -7.00 15.39
C LYS A 26 11.91 -6.31 14.11
N GLU A 27 12.43 -7.09 13.16
CA GLU A 27 12.84 -6.62 11.85
C GLU A 27 11.63 -6.48 10.91
N HIS A 28 11.49 -5.33 10.27
CA HIS A 28 10.43 -5.03 9.32
C HIS A 28 11.01 -4.53 8.01
N ILE A 29 10.41 -4.98 6.89
CA ILE A 29 10.59 -4.30 5.61
C ILE A 29 9.64 -3.12 5.57
N VAL A 30 10.19 -1.93 5.41
CA VAL A 30 9.47 -0.66 5.31
C VAL A 30 9.55 -0.16 3.87
N ILE A 31 8.39 0.00 3.26
CA ILE A 31 8.22 0.61 1.95
C ILE A 31 7.67 2.01 2.16
N ASN A 32 8.48 3.02 1.87
CA ASN A 32 8.14 4.43 2.02
C ASN A 32 7.40 4.97 0.79
N ASP A 33 6.56 5.97 1.02
CA ASP A 33 5.86 6.75 0.00
C ASP A 33 4.96 5.92 -0.92
N VAL A 34 4.28 4.94 -0.32
CA VAL A 34 3.18 4.22 -0.97
C VAL A 34 2.01 5.20 -1.16
N VAL A 35 1.40 5.18 -2.34
CA VAL A 35 0.29 6.06 -2.70
C VAL A 35 -1.01 5.27 -2.73
N PRO A 36 -1.75 5.15 -1.61
CA PRO A 36 -3.02 4.41 -1.59
C PRO A 36 -4.14 5.12 -2.36
N ILE A 37 -4.12 6.47 -2.39
CA ILE A 37 -5.16 7.26 -3.04
C ILE A 37 -4.64 8.64 -3.46
N VAL A 38 -5.23 9.16 -4.53
CA VAL A 38 -5.01 10.51 -5.08
C VAL A 38 -6.34 11.25 -5.08
N ASP A 39 -6.30 12.57 -4.92
CA ASP A 39 -7.49 13.41 -4.94
C ASP A 39 -8.23 13.36 -6.28
N ASP A 40 -9.55 13.47 -6.19
CA ASP A 40 -10.48 13.53 -7.33
C ASP A 40 -10.29 12.38 -8.32
N ILE A 41 -9.92 11.20 -7.81
CA ILE A 41 -9.72 10.00 -8.62
C ILE A 41 -10.99 9.15 -8.68
N VAL A 42 -11.21 8.48 -9.81
CA VAL A 42 -12.15 7.37 -9.91
C VAL A 42 -11.38 6.07 -9.78
N MET A 43 -11.68 5.28 -8.74
CA MET A 43 -11.06 3.98 -8.49
C MET A 43 -12.15 2.93 -8.32
N ASN A 44 -12.09 1.85 -9.11
CA ASN A 44 -13.11 0.79 -9.15
C ASN A 44 -14.55 1.30 -9.36
N GLY A 45 -14.72 2.37 -10.14
CA GLY A 45 -16.03 2.97 -10.43
C GLY A 45 -16.58 3.91 -9.35
N ILE A 46 -15.84 4.12 -8.26
CA ILE A 46 -16.19 5.05 -7.18
C ILE A 46 -15.33 6.31 -7.33
N PHE A 47 -15.97 7.47 -7.30
CA PHE A 47 -15.28 8.76 -7.26
C PHE A 47 -14.91 9.10 -5.82
N TYR A 48 -13.65 9.50 -5.60
CA TYR A 48 -13.12 9.88 -4.30
C TYR A 48 -12.76 11.37 -4.31
N PRO A 49 -13.66 12.25 -3.82
CA PRO A 49 -13.42 13.69 -3.79
C PRO A 49 -12.29 14.06 -2.82
N ALA A 50 -11.51 15.08 -3.18
CA ALA A 50 -10.45 15.62 -2.33
C ALA A 50 -10.94 15.97 -0.90
N ASP A 51 -12.12 16.58 -0.79
CA ASP A 51 -12.70 16.99 0.50
C ASP A 51 -12.98 15.81 1.43
N GLU A 52 -13.42 14.67 0.90
CA GLU A 52 -13.68 13.46 1.70
C GLU A 52 -12.39 12.73 2.06
N ILE A 53 -11.41 12.71 1.15
CA ILE A 53 -10.08 12.18 1.44
C ILE A 53 -9.43 12.98 2.56
N ASN A 54 -9.46 14.31 2.50
CA ASN A 54 -8.82 15.17 3.48
C ASN A 54 -9.39 15.02 4.90
N LYS A 55 -10.66 14.62 5.04
CA LYS A 55 -11.28 14.31 6.35
C LYS A 55 -10.84 12.98 6.92
N SER A 56 -10.54 12.00 6.06
CA SER A 56 -10.46 10.58 6.44
C SER A 56 -9.08 9.94 6.26
N TYR A 57 -8.16 10.53 5.49
CA TYR A 57 -6.91 9.86 5.10
C TYR A 57 -6.05 9.40 6.29
N MET A 58 -6.10 10.11 7.42
CA MET A 58 -5.37 9.73 8.64
C MET A 58 -5.82 8.40 9.24
N THR A 59 -7.02 7.92 8.91
CA THR A 59 -7.53 6.60 9.32
C THR A 59 -6.77 5.42 8.70
N LEU A 60 -5.90 5.68 7.71
CA LEU A 60 -5.02 4.66 7.13
C LEU A 60 -3.85 4.30 8.06
N ASN A 61 -3.58 5.09 9.12
CA ASN A 61 -2.58 4.72 10.11
C ASN A 61 -3.07 3.51 10.90
N ASP A 62 -2.15 2.59 11.16
CA ASP A 62 -2.37 1.35 11.91
C ASP A 62 -3.41 0.40 11.28
N ASN A 63 -3.83 0.68 10.04
CA ASN A 63 -4.70 -0.20 9.29
C ASN A 63 -3.88 -1.37 8.69
N LEU A 64 -4.44 -2.58 8.75
CA LEU A 64 -3.78 -3.78 8.24
C LEU A 64 -3.66 -3.71 6.72
N MET A 65 -2.51 -4.12 6.21
CA MET A 65 -2.20 -4.20 4.78
C MET A 65 -2.09 -5.68 4.39
N PRO A 66 -3.20 -6.35 4.06
CA PRO A 66 -3.16 -7.75 3.66
C PRO A 66 -2.40 -7.91 2.33
N LEU A 67 -1.87 -9.10 2.08
CA LEU A 67 -1.13 -9.42 0.85
C LEU A 67 -2.00 -9.24 -0.42
N ASP A 68 -3.29 -9.53 -0.29
CA ASP A 68 -4.29 -9.34 -1.34
C ASP A 68 -5.63 -8.93 -0.69
N HIS A 69 -6.59 -8.48 -1.50
CA HIS A 69 -7.93 -8.12 -1.06
C HIS A 69 -8.65 -9.37 -0.56
N PRO A 70 -8.92 -9.50 0.76
CA PRO A 70 -9.41 -10.74 1.32
C PRO A 70 -10.77 -11.14 0.75
N ARG A 71 -10.86 -12.40 0.32
CA ARG A 71 -12.10 -13.00 -0.18
C ARG A 71 -12.36 -14.34 0.49
N ILE A 72 -13.62 -14.57 0.86
CA ILE A 72 -14.08 -15.83 1.45
C ILE A 72 -15.32 -16.22 0.66
N ASN A 73 -15.36 -17.47 0.15
CA ASN A 73 -16.47 -17.95 -0.68
C ASN A 73 -16.80 -17.00 -1.86
N ASN A 74 -15.75 -16.44 -2.51
CA ASN A 74 -15.85 -15.46 -3.60
C ASN A 74 -16.42 -14.08 -3.23
N GLU A 75 -16.69 -13.79 -1.96
CA GLU A 75 -17.14 -12.48 -1.50
C GLU A 75 -16.00 -11.69 -0.85
N HIS A 76 -15.98 -10.37 -1.07
CA HIS A 76 -15.02 -9.48 -0.40
C HIS A 76 -15.36 -9.39 1.08
N VAL A 77 -14.36 -9.61 1.93
CA VAL A 77 -14.51 -9.49 3.38
C VAL A 77 -13.54 -8.45 3.93
N SER A 78 -13.86 -7.91 5.11
CA SER A 78 -12.96 -7.02 5.83
C SER A 78 -11.63 -7.73 6.13
N ALA A 79 -10.52 -7.00 6.00
CA ALA A 79 -9.20 -7.47 6.42
C ALA A 79 -9.12 -7.78 7.93
N LEU A 80 -10.06 -7.27 8.73
CA LEU A 80 -10.19 -7.56 10.15
C LEU A 80 -10.98 -8.84 10.46
N ASN A 81 -11.57 -9.49 9.46
CA ASN A 81 -12.26 -10.77 9.67
C ASN A 81 -11.24 -11.84 10.14
N PRO A 82 -11.55 -12.66 11.16
CA PRO A 82 -10.60 -13.66 11.68
C PRO A 82 -10.06 -14.63 10.61
N GLN A 83 -10.91 -15.06 9.67
CA GLN A 83 -10.50 -15.93 8.56
C GLN A 83 -9.65 -15.17 7.54
N ALA A 84 -9.95 -13.88 7.30
CA ALA A 84 -9.13 -13.03 6.45
C ALA A 84 -7.74 -12.80 7.05
N ILE A 85 -7.66 -12.53 8.36
CA ILE A 85 -6.40 -12.39 9.08
C ILE A 85 -5.58 -13.68 8.93
N ASN A 86 -6.18 -14.83 9.20
CA ASN A 86 -5.45 -16.10 9.15
C ASN A 86 -4.89 -16.44 7.76
N ASN A 87 -5.53 -15.96 6.69
CA ASN A 87 -5.18 -16.36 5.31
C ASN A 87 -4.42 -15.29 4.53
N PHE A 88 -4.58 -14.01 4.86
CA PHE A 88 -4.06 -12.88 4.06
C PHE A 88 -3.17 -11.92 4.85
N TYR A 89 -3.15 -11.98 6.18
CA TYR A 89 -2.32 -11.09 6.99
C TYR A 89 -0.86 -11.54 6.98
N ILE A 90 0.02 -10.63 6.59
CA ILE A 90 1.47 -10.86 6.47
C ILE A 90 2.28 -10.00 7.43
N GLY A 91 1.71 -9.66 8.59
CA GLY A 91 2.39 -8.80 9.56
C GLY A 91 2.58 -7.36 9.07
N ALA A 92 1.76 -6.90 8.11
CA ALA A 92 1.90 -5.60 7.47
C ALA A 92 0.82 -4.60 7.84
N TRP A 93 1.20 -3.34 8.05
CA TRP A 93 0.27 -2.24 8.34
C TRP A 93 0.79 -0.88 7.85
N GLY A 94 -0.15 0.06 7.70
CA GLY A 94 0.13 1.44 7.31
C GLY A 94 0.63 2.29 8.47
N ARG A 95 1.67 3.11 8.23
CA ARG A 95 2.20 4.08 9.20
C ARG A 95 2.61 5.37 8.51
N ASN A 96 2.83 6.43 9.29
CA ASN A 96 3.33 7.72 8.81
C ASN A 96 2.51 8.26 7.62
N VAL A 97 1.19 8.13 7.73
CA VAL A 97 0.28 8.62 6.71
C VAL A 97 0.32 10.14 6.69
N ARG A 98 0.49 10.71 5.50
CA ARG A 98 0.62 12.15 5.29
C ARG A 98 0.07 12.54 3.93
N LYS A 99 -0.22 13.83 3.78
CA LYS A 99 -0.59 14.41 2.49
C LYS A 99 0.62 15.04 1.80
N SER A 100 0.72 14.85 0.49
CA SER A 100 1.70 15.50 -0.38
C SER A 100 0.98 15.96 -1.65
N ASN A 101 0.62 17.25 -1.68
CA ASN A 101 -0.25 17.82 -2.72
C ASN A 101 -1.56 17.04 -2.82
N ASP A 102 -1.85 16.49 -3.99
CA ASP A 102 -3.00 15.67 -4.34
C ASP A 102 -2.90 14.22 -3.81
N LYS A 103 -1.73 13.79 -3.34
CA LYS A 103 -1.46 12.39 -2.99
C LYS A 103 -1.50 12.17 -1.50
N VAL A 104 -2.15 11.10 -1.08
CA VAL A 104 -1.90 10.53 0.24
C VAL A 104 -0.68 9.63 0.12
N LEU A 105 0.29 9.80 1.02
CA LEU A 105 1.48 8.98 1.14
C LEU A 105 1.45 8.23 2.46
N MET A 106 1.91 6.99 2.46
CA MET A 106 2.09 6.22 3.68
C MET A 106 3.33 5.32 3.59
N CYS A 107 3.79 4.85 4.74
CA CYS A 107 4.76 3.78 4.85
C CYS A 107 4.01 2.47 5.08
N SER A 108 4.31 1.44 4.28
CA SER A 108 3.89 0.08 4.60
C SER A 108 5.03 -0.62 5.35
N SER A 109 4.75 -1.12 6.54
CA SER A 109 5.72 -1.86 7.35
C SER A 109 5.26 -3.29 7.48
N SER A 110 6.07 -4.27 7.04
CA SER A 110 5.74 -5.70 7.10
C SER A 110 6.80 -6.50 7.86
N ASN A 111 6.35 -7.32 8.82
CA ASN A 111 7.19 -8.37 9.37
C ASN A 111 6.98 -9.66 8.58
N LEU A 112 7.96 -10.04 7.75
CA LEU A 112 7.95 -11.36 7.11
C LEU A 112 8.35 -12.39 8.17
N ILE A 113 7.39 -12.85 8.97
CA ILE A 113 7.54 -14.00 9.89
C ILE A 113 7.06 -15.25 9.17
#